data_AF-F8PLC3-F1
#
_entry.id   AF-F8PLC3-F1
#
_cell.length_a   1.000
_cell.length_b   1.000
_cell.length_c   1.000
_cell.angle_alpha   90.00
_cell.angle_beta   90.00
_cell.angle_gamma   90.00
#
_symmetry.space_group_name_H-M   'P 1'
#
loop_
_entity.id
_entity.type
_entity.pdbx_description
1 polymer ?
#
loop_
_entity_poly.entity_id
_entity_poly.type
_entity_poly.pdbx_seq_one_letter_code
_entity_poly.pdbx_strand_id
1 'polypeptide(L)' 'EKIDDKDNEVKPEEEIKRLVPPEYHDFRKVFSKHKSERFPEAKPWDHAIDL' A
#
# COMPACT_ATOMS: atom_id res chain seq x y z
N GLU A 1 1.29 30.59 -3.91
CA GLU A 1 1.20 29.36 -4.70
C GLU A 1 0.29 28.41 -3.93
N LYS A 2 -0.95 28.22 -4.39
CA LYS A 2 -1.86 27.24 -3.79
C LYS A 2 -1.58 25.94 -4.53
N ILE A 3 -0.97 24.98 -3.84
CA ILE A 3 -0.84 23.63 -4.37
C ILE A 3 -2.25 23.07 -4.31
N ASP A 4 -2.97 23.18 -5.43
CA ASP A 4 -4.22 22.46 -5.61
C ASP A 4 -3.83 20.99 -5.72
N ASP A 5 -3.88 20.28 -4.59
CA ASP A 5 -3.93 18.81 -4.53
C ASP A 5 -5.23 18.37 -5.21
N LYS A 6 -5.27 18.52 -6.54
CA LYS A 6 -6.27 17.88 -7.37
C LYS A 6 -5.88 16.41 -7.37
N ASP A 7 -6.47 15.68 -6.44
CA ASP A 7 -6.68 14.25 -6.52
C ASP A 7 -7.21 13.94 -7.92
N ASN A 8 -6.27 13.67 -8.83
CA ASN A 8 -6.55 13.02 -10.09
C ASN A 8 -7.03 11.65 -9.66
N GLU A 9 -8.35 11.49 -9.56
CA GLU A 9 -9.06 10.27 -9.18
C GLU A 9 -8.89 9.22 -10.29
N VAL A 10 -7.63 8.90 -10.61
CA VAL A 10 -7.27 7.66 -11.25
C VAL A 10 -7.70 6.62 -10.24
N LYS A 11 -8.71 5.84 -10.62
CA LYS A 11 -9.17 4.73 -9.81
C LYS A 11 -7.90 3.95 -9.41
N PRO A 12 -7.64 3.74 -8.10
CA PRO A 12 -6.44 3.03 -7.62
C PRO A 12 -6.25 1.70 -8.36
N GLU A 13 -7.37 1.19 -8.86
CA GLU A 13 -7.45 0.02 -9.66
C GLU A 13 -6.72 0.03 -11.00
N GLU A 14 -6.85 1.11 -11.76
CA GLU A 14 -6.25 1.25 -13.07
C GLU A 14 -4.76 1.56 -12.97
N GLU A 15 -4.36 2.29 -11.93
CA GLU A 15 -2.97 2.56 -11.62
C GLU A 15 -2.22 1.27 -11.25
N ILE A 16 -2.77 0.45 -10.35
CA ILE A 16 -2.13 -0.81 -9.98
C ILE A 16 -2.00 -1.74 -11.19
N LYS A 17 -2.98 -1.79 -12.10
CA LYS A 17 -2.88 -2.59 -13.34
C LYS A 17 -1.76 -2.14 -14.27
N ARG A 18 -1.44 -0.85 -14.30
CA ARG A 18 -0.35 -0.29 -15.12
C ARG A 18 1.02 -0.52 -14.49
N LEU A 19 1.11 -0.45 -13.17
CA LEU A 19 2.37 -0.55 -12.42
C LEU A 19 2.77 -1.99 -12.11
N VAL A 20 1.79 -2.88 -11.93
CA VAL A 20 2.02 -4.27 -11.54
C VAL A 20 2.11 -5.16 -12.78
N PRO A 21 3.18 -6.00 -12.90
CA PRO A 21 3.30 -6.97 -13.99
C PRO A 21 2.10 -7.93 -14.06
N PRO A 22 1.71 -8.41 -15.26
CA PRO A 22 0.53 -9.26 -15.45
C PRO A 22 0.50 -10.51 -14.56
N GLU A 23 1.66 -11.09 -14.28
CA GLU A 23 1.81 -12.29 -13.45
C GLU A 23 1.34 -12.08 -12.01
N TYR A 24 1.27 -10.82 -11.57
CA TYR A 24 0.87 -10.44 -10.21
C TYR A 24 -0.51 -9.78 -10.14
N HIS A 25 -1.27 -9.75 -11.24
CA HIS A 25 -2.62 -9.15 -11.27
C HIS A 25 -3.60 -9.88 -10.34
N ASP A 26 -3.40 -11.17 -10.09
CA ASP A 26 -4.18 -11.92 -9.10
C ASP A 26 -3.93 -11.43 -7.65
N PHE A 27 -2.76 -10.84 -7.39
CA PHE A 27 -2.35 -10.31 -6.10
C PHE A 27 -2.57 -8.79 -5.97
N ARG A 28 -3.37 -8.19 -6.86
CA ARG A 28 -3.64 -6.74 -6.89
C ARG A 28 -4.11 -6.16 -5.54
N LYS A 29 -4.76 -6.98 -4.71
CA LYS A 29 -5.22 -6.62 -3.35
C LYS A 29 -4.07 -6.40 -2.34
N VAL A 30 -2.86 -6.87 -2.62
CA VAL A 30 -1.66 -6.71 -1.77
C VAL A 30 -1.05 -5.32 -1.96
N PHE A 31 -1.11 -4.77 -3.16
CA PHE A 31 -0.60 -3.43 -3.50
C PHE A 31 -1.49 -2.27 -3.01
N SER A 32 -2.40 -2.54 -2.07
CA SER A 32 -3.23 -1.51 -1.45
C SER A 32 -2.43 -0.77 -0.37
N LYS A 33 -2.22 0.54 -0.57
CA LYS A 33 -1.49 1.42 0.36
C LYS A 33 -1.97 1.30 1.81
N HIS A 34 -3.28 1.28 2.02
CA HIS A 34 -3.86 1.15 3.36
C HIS A 34 -3.46 -0.16 4.07
N LYS A 35 -3.22 -1.24 3.33
CA LYS A 35 -2.77 -2.50 3.91
C LYS A 35 -1.28 -2.50 4.22
N SER A 36 -0.46 -1.84 3.41
CA SER A 36 0.99 -1.77 3.64
C SER A 36 1.35 -0.87 4.84
N GLU A 37 0.49 0.07 5.20
CA GLU A 37 0.71 0.95 6.36
C GLU A 37 0.43 0.27 7.70
N ARG A 38 -0.26 -0.89 7.71
CA ARG A 38 -0.56 -1.60 8.95
C ARG A 38 0.62 -2.44 9.38
N PHE A 39 1.06 -2.25 10.62
CA PHE A 39 2.02 -3.15 11.26
C PHE A 39 1.44 -4.57 11.38
N PRO A 40 2.28 -5.61 11.24
CA PRO A 40 1.89 -6.96 11.60
C PRO A 40 1.50 -7.03 13.08
N GLU A 41 0.72 -8.05 13.43
CA GLU A 41 0.40 -8.32 14.83
C GLU A 41 1.67 -8.67 15.61
N ALA A 42 1.81 -8.07 16.79
CA ALA A 42 2.90 -8.36 17.70
C ALA A 42 2.92 -9.85 18.05
N LYS A 43 4.11 -10.46 17.96
CA LYS A 43 4.35 -11.85 18.28
C LYS A 43 5.00 -12.00 19.66
N PRO A 44 4.81 -13.14 20.34
CA PRO A 44 5.47 -13.41 21.63
C PRO A 44 7.01 -13.39 21.57
N TRP A 45 7.58 -13.52 20.37
CA TRP A 45 9.02 -13.48 20.11
C TRP A 45 9.48 -12.15 19.46
N ASP A 46 8.59 -11.17 19.34
CA ASP A 46 9.01 -9.81 18.95
C ASP A 46 9.76 -9.22 20.15
N HIS A 47 11.08 -9.18 20.04
CA HIS A 47 11.93 -8.57 21.04
C HIS A 47 11.76 -7.04 20.97
N ALA A 48 11.28 -6.44 22.06
CA ALA A 48 11.32 -4.99 22.23
C ALA A 48 12.73 -4.55 22.66
N ILE A 49 13.19 -3.42 22.12
CA ILE A 49 14.38 -2.75 22.63
C ILE A 49 13.91 -1.77 23.71
N ASP A 50 14.39 -1.95 24.94
CA ASP A 50 14.28 -0.91 25.98
C ASP A 50 15.34 0.16 25.69
N LEU A 51 14.90 1.41 25.57
CA LEU A 51 15.74 2.59 25.29
C LEU A 51 16.05 3.38 26.58
#